data_AF-A0A8T9CPL2-F1
#
_entry.id   AF-A0A8T9CPL2-F1
#
_cell.length_a   1.000
_cell.length_b   1.000
_cell.length_c   1.000
_cell.angle_alpha   90.00
_cell.angle_beta   90.00
_cell.angle_gamma   90.00
#
_symmetry.space_group_name_H-M   'P 1'
#
loop_
_entity.id
_entity.type
_entity.pdbx_description
1 polymer ?
#
loop_
_entity_poly.entity_id
_entity_poly.type
_entity_poly.pdbx_seq_one_letter_code
_entity_poly.pdbx_strand_id
1 'polypeptide(L)'
;HAAACTRMQVALMHPLDVHDIAVTLNADNRALRSHWFVRENGTLLESSRGLSGIDEIKQLFGAKTLTVDTGADNAAGKLTFNIDGLARAIAPLRDACHWAGE
;
A
#
# COMPACT_ATOMS: atom_id res chain seq x y z
N HIS A 1 4.12 21.17 -8.15
CA HIS A 1 4.73 20.37 -7.05
C HIS A 1 3.63 19.59 -6.32
N ALA A 2 2.95 18.67 -7.01
CA ALA A 2 1.63 18.18 -6.58
C ALA A 2 1.63 16.72 -6.08
N ALA A 3 2.30 15.79 -6.75
CA ALA A 3 2.19 14.36 -6.44
C ALA A 3 2.88 13.88 -5.13
N ALA A 4 3.72 14.69 -4.47
CA ALA A 4 4.66 14.22 -3.45
C ALA A 4 4.03 13.79 -2.10
N CYS A 5 2.75 14.10 -1.84
CA CYS A 5 2.12 13.84 -0.54
C CYS A 5 1.45 12.46 -0.42
N THR A 6 1.27 11.74 -1.54
CA THR A 6 0.63 10.41 -1.51
C THR A 6 1.55 9.31 -1.00
N ARG A 7 1.00 8.50 -0.09
CA ARG A 7 1.63 7.33 0.49
C ARG A 7 0.57 6.30 0.90
N MET A 8 0.89 5.02 0.78
CA MET A 8 0.15 3.93 1.41
C MET A 8 0.93 3.41 2.62
N GLN A 9 0.19 3.16 3.69
CA GLN A 9 0.73 2.68 4.97
C GLN A 9 -0.18 1.59 5.53
N VAL A 10 0.43 0.64 6.22
CA VAL A 10 -0.27 -0.45 6.92
C VAL A 10 0.33 -0.58 8.31
N ALA A 11 -0.50 -0.46 9.34
CA ALA A 11 -0.10 -0.73 10.71
C ALA A 11 -0.06 -2.24 10.96
N LEU A 12 0.99 -2.70 11.63
CA LEU A 12 1.20 -4.10 11.99
C LEU A 12 0.91 -4.32 13.47
N MET A 13 0.26 -5.44 13.78
CA MET A 13 0.03 -5.87 15.17
C MET A 13 1.30 -6.45 15.82
N HIS A 14 2.26 -6.89 15.00
CA HIS A 14 3.53 -7.46 15.45
C HIS A 14 4.65 -6.77 14.68
N PRO A 15 5.71 -6.29 15.37
CA PRO A 15 6.80 -5.61 14.70
C PRO A 15 7.60 -6.57 13.81
N LEU A 16 8.09 -6.06 12.68
CA LEU A 16 9.10 -6.72 11.86
C LEU A 16 10.50 -6.22 12.25
N ASP A 17 11.45 -7.15 12.39
CA ASP A 17 12.86 -6.85 12.74
C ASP A 17 13.73 -6.67 11.49
N VAL A 18 13.28 -5.80 10.58
CA VAL A 18 13.96 -5.48 9.31
C VAL A 18 13.67 -4.02 8.95
N HIS A 19 14.46 -3.43 8.06
CA HIS A 19 14.35 -2.01 7.69
C HIS A 19 13.46 -1.78 6.45
N ASP A 20 13.41 -2.78 5.57
CA ASP A 20 12.63 -2.81 4.34
C ASP A 20 12.42 -4.26 3.91
N ILE A 21 11.38 -4.49 3.12
CA ILE A 21 10.98 -5.83 2.66
C ILE A 21 10.39 -5.78 1.26
N ALA A 22 10.52 -6.89 0.54
CA ALA A 22 9.70 -7.14 -0.64
C ALA A 22 8.32 -7.62 -0.18
N VAL A 23 7.27 -6.90 -0.59
CA VAL A 23 5.87 -7.23 -0.33
C VAL A 23 5.22 -7.73 -1.61
N THR A 24 4.40 -8.76 -1.51
CA THR A 24 3.50 -9.16 -2.59
C THR A 24 2.10 -8.64 -2.30
N LEU A 25 1.61 -7.75 -3.15
CA LEU A 25 0.26 -7.22 -3.12
C LEU A 25 -0.61 -8.08 -4.02
N ASN A 26 -1.53 -8.85 -3.43
CA ASN A 26 -2.48 -9.68 -4.15
C ASN A 26 -3.83 -8.95 -4.19
N ALA A 27 -4.20 -8.41 -5.35
CA ALA A 27 -5.43 -7.65 -5.58
C ALA A 27 -6.36 -8.45 -6.50
N ASP A 28 -7.27 -9.22 -5.90
CA ASP A 28 -8.09 -10.25 -6.56
C ASP A 28 -7.25 -11.15 -7.48
N ASN A 29 -7.35 -10.99 -8.81
CA ASN A 29 -6.65 -11.82 -9.81
C ASN A 29 -5.26 -11.26 -10.23
N ARG A 30 -4.74 -10.25 -9.53
CA ARG A 30 -3.45 -9.61 -9.85
C ARG A 30 -2.50 -9.73 -8.68
N ALA A 31 -1.23 -10.01 -8.97
CA ALA A 31 -0.15 -9.96 -7.99
C ALA A 31 0.89 -8.93 -8.45
N LEU A 32 1.22 -7.99 -7.57
CA LEU A 32 2.24 -6.98 -7.79
C LEU A 32 3.31 -7.13 -6.71
N ARG A 33 4.57 -7.09 -7.12
CA ARG A 33 5.69 -7.08 -6.17
C ARG A 33 6.14 -5.64 -5.96
N SER A 34 6.22 -5.24 -4.71
CA SER A 34 6.63 -3.90 -4.31
C SER A 34 7.69 -3.95 -3.23
N HIS A 35 8.48 -2.88 -3.14
CA HIS A 35 9.48 -2.68 -2.10
C HIS A 35 8.94 -1.68 -1.10
N TRP A 36 8.75 -2.14 0.13
CA TRP A 36 8.14 -1.37 1.21
C TRP A 36 9.13 -1.21 2.34
N PHE A 37 9.00 -0.11 3.05
CA PHE A 37 9.85 0.23 4.16
C PHE A 37 9.18 -0.05 5.49
N VAL A 38 9.97 -0.51 6.45
CA VAL A 38 9.55 -0.69 7.84
C VAL A 38 9.92 0.55 8.63
N ARG A 39 8.98 1.03 9.43
CA ARG A 39 9.05 2.25 10.24
C ARG A 39 8.51 1.98 11.64
N GLU A 40 8.61 2.97 12.50
CA GLU A 40 8.04 2.98 13.85
C GLU A 40 8.33 1.68 14.62
N ASN A 41 9.62 1.40 14.83
CA ASN A 41 10.11 0.21 15.55
C ASN A 41 9.50 -1.11 15.06
N GLY A 42 9.31 -1.24 13.74
CA GLY A 42 8.80 -2.47 13.13
C GLY A 42 7.30 -2.50 12.90
N THR A 43 6.54 -1.52 13.42
CA THR A 43 5.07 -1.58 13.49
C THR A 43 4.35 -0.86 12.35
N LEU A 44 5.07 -0.12 11.51
CA LEU A 44 4.48 0.58 10.37
C LEU A 44 5.15 0.13 9.08
N LEU A 45 4.35 -0.39 8.16
CA LEU A 45 4.74 -0.68 6.79
C LEU A 45 4.34 0.45 5.87
N GLU A 46 5.22 0.74 4.93
CA GLU A 46 5.19 2.00 4.24
C GLU A 46 5.64 1.86 2.79
N SER A 47 4.73 2.08 1.86
CA SER A 47 5.04 2.00 0.42
C SER A 47 5.93 3.15 -0.06
N SER A 48 6.30 3.06 -1.33
CA SER A 48 6.87 4.17 -2.09
C SER A 48 5.95 5.41 -2.08
N ARG A 49 6.54 6.59 -2.31
CA ARG A 49 5.89 7.91 -2.22
C ARG A 49 5.87 8.61 -3.58
N GLY A 50 5.01 9.61 -3.72
CA GLY A 50 5.01 10.42 -4.93
C GLY A 50 4.39 9.68 -6.11
N LEU A 51 4.90 9.89 -7.31
CA LEU A 51 4.38 9.28 -8.54
C LEU A 51 4.39 7.74 -8.49
N SER A 52 5.44 7.12 -7.95
CA SER A 52 5.48 5.65 -7.84
C SER A 52 4.42 5.09 -6.89
N GLY A 53 4.16 5.79 -5.77
CA GLY A 53 3.08 5.43 -4.86
C GLY A 53 1.70 5.59 -5.52
N ILE A 54 1.53 6.64 -6.34
CA ILE A 54 0.30 6.85 -7.13
C ILE A 54 0.09 5.71 -8.13
N ASP A 55 1.11 5.34 -8.89
CA ASP A 55 1.04 4.26 -9.88
C ASP A 55 0.74 2.90 -9.24
N GLU A 56 1.29 2.63 -8.05
CA GLU A 56 0.96 1.45 -7.26
C GLU A 56 -0.51 1.43 -6.81
N ILE A 57 -1.01 2.54 -6.25
CA ILE A 57 -2.41 2.63 -5.81
C ILE A 57 -3.38 2.52 -7.01
N LYS A 58 -3.05 3.13 -8.15
CA LYS A 58 -3.87 3.02 -9.38
C LYS A 58 -4.00 1.57 -9.85
N GLN A 59 -2.98 0.73 -9.66
CA GLN A 59 -3.07 -0.70 -9.96
C GLN A 59 -4.05 -1.45 -9.07
N LEU A 60 -4.40 -0.94 -7.89
CA LEU A 60 -5.36 -1.54 -6.98
C LEU A 60 -6.81 -1.20 -7.34
N PHE A 61 -7.05 -0.18 -8.17
CA PHE A 61 -8.41 0.20 -8.54
C PHE A 61 -9.16 -0.94 -9.24
N GLY A 62 -10.45 -1.05 -8.92
CA GLY A 62 -11.33 -2.11 -9.40
C GLY A 62 -11.21 -3.45 -8.66
N ALA A 63 -10.20 -3.64 -7.82
CA ALA A 63 -10.13 -4.81 -6.94
C ALA A 63 -11.05 -4.65 -5.72
N LYS A 64 -11.55 -5.77 -5.21
CA LYS A 64 -12.40 -5.84 -4.01
C LYS A 64 -11.59 -6.18 -2.78
N THR A 65 -10.57 -7.00 -2.95
CA THR A 65 -9.70 -7.43 -1.85
C THR A 65 -8.25 -7.15 -2.16
N LEU A 66 -7.49 -6.81 -1.12
CA LEU A 66 -6.05 -6.68 -1.15
C LEU A 66 -5.45 -7.51 -0.02
N THR A 67 -4.64 -8.50 -0.36
CA THR A 67 -3.77 -9.18 0.59
C THR A 67 -2.35 -8.67 0.47
N VAL A 68 -1.85 -8.04 1.53
CA VAL A 68 -0.47 -7.62 1.71
C VAL A 68 0.29 -8.79 2.33
N ASP A 69 1.11 -9.46 1.51
CA ASP A 69 1.94 -10.60 1.92
C ASP A 69 3.38 -10.14 2.14
N THR A 70 3.82 -10.19 3.40
CA THR A 70 5.18 -9.79 3.82
C THR A 70 6.17 -10.94 3.82
N GLY A 71 5.69 -12.19 3.62
CA GLY A 71 6.50 -13.40 3.74
C GLY A 71 6.92 -13.76 5.17
N ALA A 72 6.46 -13.04 6.20
CA ALA A 72 6.75 -13.36 7.59
C ALA A 72 5.93 -14.55 8.09
N ASP A 73 6.52 -15.41 8.92
CA ASP A 73 5.86 -16.62 9.46
C ASP A 73 4.92 -16.34 10.67
N ASN A 74 4.48 -15.09 10.82
CA ASN A 74 3.67 -14.64 11.97
C ASN A 74 2.37 -13.95 11.50
N ALA A 75 1.60 -13.37 12.43
CA ALA A 75 0.35 -12.70 12.11
C ALA A 75 0.52 -11.43 11.24
N ALA A 76 1.74 -10.89 11.08
CA ALA A 76 2.07 -9.85 10.11
C ALA A 76 2.40 -10.42 8.70
N GLY A 77 2.41 -11.75 8.55
CA GLY A 77 2.72 -12.47 7.31
C GLY A 77 1.77 -12.14 6.17
N LYS A 78 0.45 -12.12 6.45
CA LYS A 78 -0.58 -11.79 5.45
C LYS A 78 -1.70 -10.97 6.06
N LEU A 79 -1.91 -9.77 5.55
CA LEU A 79 -2.99 -8.87 5.97
C LEU A 79 -3.96 -8.67 4.82
N THR A 80 -5.25 -8.96 5.02
CA THR A 80 -6.26 -8.83 3.97
C THR A 80 -7.23 -7.70 4.29
N PHE A 81 -7.44 -6.82 3.32
CA PHE A 81 -8.29 -5.64 3.39
C PHE A 81 -9.38 -5.71 2.33
N ASN A 82 -10.58 -5.25 2.67
CA ASN A 82 -11.58 -4.90 1.68
C ASN A 82 -11.24 -3.52 1.11
N ILE A 83 -11.08 -3.46 -0.21
CA ILE A 83 -10.76 -2.24 -0.98
C ILE A 83 -11.80 -1.98 -2.08
N ASP A 84 -12.99 -2.60 -2.00
CA ASP A 84 -14.08 -2.33 -2.94
C ASP A 84 -14.41 -0.82 -2.94
N GLY A 85 -14.44 -0.23 -4.13
CA GLY A 85 -14.67 1.20 -4.28
C GLY A 85 -13.50 2.10 -3.86
N LEU A 86 -12.27 1.58 -3.70
CA LEU A 86 -11.08 2.35 -3.28
C LEU A 86 -10.91 3.68 -4.04
N ALA A 87 -11.03 3.64 -5.37
CA ALA A 87 -10.86 4.83 -6.22
C ALA A 87 -11.78 6.00 -5.83
N ARG A 88 -13.02 5.67 -5.44
CA ARG A 88 -14.01 6.64 -4.97
C ARG A 88 -13.71 7.07 -3.54
N ALA A 89 -13.35 6.13 -2.67
CA ALA A 89 -13.07 6.40 -1.27
C ALA A 89 -11.91 7.39 -1.08
N ILE A 90 -10.87 7.31 -1.92
CA ILE A 90 -9.69 8.19 -1.83
C ILE A 90 -9.78 9.43 -2.74
N ALA A 91 -10.89 9.66 -3.44
CA ALA A 91 -11.04 10.82 -4.33
C ALA A 91 -10.69 12.17 -3.65
N PRO A 92 -11.10 12.44 -2.38
CA PRO A 92 -10.68 13.67 -1.68
C PRO A 92 -9.16 13.76 -1.47
N LEU A 93 -8.48 12.64 -1.21
CA LEU A 93 -7.02 12.60 -1.05
C LEU A 93 -6.31 12.85 -2.38
N ARG A 94 -6.85 12.31 -3.48
CA ARG A 94 -6.31 12.50 -4.84
C ARG A 94 -6.40 13.96 -5.28
N ASP A 95 -7.53 14.61 -4.99
CA ASP A 95 -7.74 16.04 -5.26
C ASP A 95 -6.77 16.91 -4.45
N ALA A 96 -6.68 16.67 -3.14
CA ALA A 96 -5.75 17.38 -2.25
C ALA A 96 -4.27 17.17 -2.63
N CYS A 97 -3.93 15.99 -3.13
CA CYS A 97 -2.59 15.68 -3.64
C CYS A 97 -2.42 15.99 -5.13
N HIS A 98 -3.40 16.64 -5.77
CA HIS A 98 -3.36 17.06 -7.18
C HIS A 98 -2.78 15.98 -8.12
N TRP A 99 -3.30 14.75 -8.04
CA TRP A 99 -2.85 13.68 -8.92
C TRP A 99 -3.05 14.11 -10.38
N ALA A 100 -1.99 14.12 -11.17
CA ALA A 100 -2.07 14.51 -12.57
C ALA A 100 -2.82 13.43 -13.38
N GLY A 101 -3.79 13.87 -14.20
CA GLY A 101 -4.53 13.02 -15.13
C GLY A 101 -5.51 12.07 -14.44
N GLU A 102 -6.77 12.49 -14.41
CA GLU A 102 -7.91 11.58 -14.55
C GLU A 102 -8.31 11.55 -16.03
#